data_AF-D9SWD7-F1
#
_entry.id   AF-D9SWD7-F1
#
_cell.length_a   1.000
_cell.length_b   1.000
_cell.length_c   1.000
_cell.angle_alpha   90.00
_cell.angle_beta   90.00
_cell.angle_gamma   90.00
#
_symmetry.space_group_name_H-M   'P 1'
#
loop_
_entity.id
_entity.type
_entity.pdbx_description
1 polymer ?
#
loop_
_entity_poly.entity_id
_entity_poly.type
_entity_poly.pdbx_seq_one_letter_code
_entity_poly.pdbx_strand_id
1 'polypeptide(L)'
;MKKADILKLIEKMKDDEDINEVLKGTDVETSFKTEVQPTLDVFKAKLSSDKDFKSFMDSEKDTHANKALETWKTNNLQTLINDEVLKATGKKKTPEQLKIEELEKQFNEQKAKAEKAETIAKYKDVLAQKEIPMEMIEYFLADNEEITNKRIDNFKTYVDELVGKGVKAKVADGSYTPPGESGGGELTVDDLAKMMG
;
A
#
# COMPACT_ATOMS: atom_id res chain seq x y z
N MET A 1 -42.10 42.40 -33.81
CA MET A 1 -41.82 42.73 -35.23
C MET A 1 -42.63 41.86 -36.18
N LYS A 2 -43.21 42.42 -37.27
CA LYS A 2 -43.96 41.66 -38.30
C LYS A 2 -43.06 41.35 -39.51
N LYS A 3 -43.47 40.38 -40.34
CA LYS A 3 -42.80 40.01 -41.59
C LYS A 3 -42.46 41.22 -42.48
N ALA A 4 -43.39 42.16 -42.61
CA ALA A 4 -43.20 43.36 -43.44
C ALA A 4 -42.11 44.31 -42.91
N ASP A 5 -41.90 44.34 -41.59
CA ASP A 5 -40.89 45.20 -40.97
C ASP A 5 -39.48 44.60 -41.15
N ILE A 6 -39.36 43.28 -41.04
CA ILE A 6 -38.11 42.54 -41.33
C ILE A 6 -37.72 42.70 -42.80
N LEU A 7 -38.66 42.54 -43.73
CA LEU A 7 -38.41 42.71 -45.17
C LEU A 7 -37.86 44.11 -45.49
N LYS A 8 -38.42 45.16 -44.88
CA LYS A 8 -37.92 46.53 -45.07
C LYS A 8 -36.52 46.78 -44.52
N LEU A 9 -36.13 46.07 -43.46
CA LEU A 9 -34.78 46.15 -42.90
C LEU A 9 -33.79 45.43 -43.82
N ILE A 10 -34.16 44.26 -44.33
CA ILE A 10 -33.34 43.46 -45.26
C ILE A 10 -33.21 44.16 -46.62
N GLU A 11 -34.27 44.76 -47.15
CA GLU A 11 -34.25 45.47 -48.44
C GLU A 11 -33.35 46.72 -48.44
N LYS A 12 -33.09 47.31 -47.26
CA LYS A 12 -32.20 48.47 -47.10
C LYS A 12 -30.76 48.08 -46.80
N MET A 13 -30.53 46.83 -46.47
CA MET A 13 -29.22 46.29 -46.13
C MET A 13 -28.42 46.04 -47.42
N LYS A 14 -27.10 46.25 -47.37
CA LYS A 14 -26.20 45.83 -48.45
C LYS A 14 -25.88 44.34 -48.33
N ASP A 15 -25.52 43.69 -49.44
CA ASP A 15 -25.23 42.25 -49.46
C ASP A 15 -24.11 41.80 -48.49
N ASP A 16 -23.25 42.72 -48.04
CA ASP A 16 -22.10 42.49 -47.16
C ASP A 16 -22.27 42.97 -45.71
N GLU A 17 -23.44 43.53 -45.33
CA GLU A 17 -23.69 44.01 -43.96
C GLU A 17 -24.03 42.89 -42.95
N ASP A 18 -23.61 43.07 -41.69
CA ASP A 18 -23.86 42.10 -40.61
C ASP A 18 -25.31 42.18 -40.11
N ILE A 19 -26.03 41.06 -40.22
CA ILE A 19 -27.43 40.95 -39.82
C ILE A 19 -27.62 41.15 -38.31
N ASN A 20 -26.68 40.72 -37.47
CA ASN A 20 -26.77 40.89 -36.03
C ASN A 20 -26.67 42.36 -35.65
N GLU A 21 -25.78 43.15 -36.28
CA GLU A 21 -25.69 44.60 -36.05
C GLU A 21 -26.99 45.32 -36.43
N VAL A 22 -27.63 44.93 -37.53
CA VAL A 22 -28.90 45.53 -37.97
C VAL A 22 -30.08 45.14 -37.09
N LEU A 23 -30.02 43.98 -36.43
CA LEU A 23 -31.02 43.55 -35.47
C LEU A 23 -30.81 44.14 -34.06
N LYS A 24 -29.65 44.76 -33.77
CA LYS A 24 -29.43 45.45 -32.50
C LYS A 24 -30.39 46.63 -32.33
N GLY A 25 -30.94 46.77 -31.13
CA GLY A 25 -31.92 47.80 -30.77
C GLY A 25 -33.33 47.51 -31.29
N THR A 26 -33.56 46.41 -32.01
CA THR A 26 -34.90 46.05 -32.48
C THR A 26 -35.70 45.28 -31.43
N ASP A 27 -37.02 45.21 -31.63
CA ASP A 27 -37.91 44.33 -30.85
C ASP A 27 -37.42 42.87 -30.83
N VAL A 28 -36.76 42.41 -31.89
CA VAL A 28 -36.24 41.03 -31.98
C VAL A 28 -35.13 40.81 -30.97
N GLU A 29 -34.18 41.74 -30.85
CA GLU A 29 -33.12 41.65 -29.84
C GLU A 29 -33.69 41.76 -28.43
N THR A 30 -34.70 42.62 -28.25
CA THR A 30 -35.33 42.83 -26.94
C THR A 30 -36.08 41.57 -26.50
N SER A 31 -36.91 40.97 -27.36
CA SER A 31 -37.58 39.69 -27.08
C SER A 31 -36.57 38.57 -26.83
N PHE A 32 -35.46 38.52 -27.57
CA PHE A 32 -34.39 37.53 -27.27
C PHE A 32 -33.76 37.77 -25.90
N LYS A 33 -33.48 39.02 -25.52
CA LYS A 33 -32.90 39.38 -24.22
C LYS A 33 -33.86 39.17 -23.05
N THR A 34 -35.16 39.37 -23.25
CA THR A 34 -36.15 39.27 -22.16
C THR A 34 -36.79 37.89 -22.04
N GLU A 35 -37.02 37.19 -23.16
CA GLU A 35 -37.78 35.93 -23.18
C GLU A 35 -36.90 34.70 -23.42
N VAL A 36 -35.78 34.85 -24.14
CA VAL A 36 -34.92 33.71 -24.53
C VAL A 36 -33.62 33.67 -23.72
N GLN A 37 -33.16 34.81 -23.22
CA GLN A 37 -31.93 34.89 -22.45
C GLN A 37 -32.08 34.07 -21.15
N PRO A 38 -31.08 33.24 -20.79
CA PRO A 38 -31.13 32.40 -19.59
C PRO A 38 -30.91 33.27 -18.34
N THR A 39 -31.89 34.10 -18.04
CA THR A 39 -31.97 34.87 -16.79
C THR A 39 -32.57 34.01 -15.68
N LEU A 40 -32.33 34.39 -14.43
CA LEU A 40 -32.88 33.68 -13.27
C LEU A 40 -34.41 33.58 -13.30
N ASP A 41 -35.10 34.61 -13.79
CA ASP A 41 -36.56 34.61 -13.83
C ASP A 41 -37.12 33.73 -14.95
N VAL A 42 -36.46 33.68 -16.12
CA VAL A 42 -36.76 32.70 -17.17
C VAL A 42 -36.52 31.27 -16.66
N PHE A 43 -35.46 31.05 -15.89
CA PHE A 43 -35.16 29.74 -15.29
C PHE A 43 -36.22 29.32 -14.25
N LYS A 44 -36.66 30.23 -13.37
CA LYS A 44 -37.75 29.99 -12.40
C LYS A 44 -39.09 29.72 -13.10
N ALA A 45 -39.38 30.46 -14.17
CA ALA A 45 -40.57 30.25 -14.98
C ALA A 45 -40.54 28.88 -15.66
N LYS A 46 -39.40 28.49 -16.23
CA LYS A 46 -39.19 27.16 -16.82
C LYS A 46 -39.30 26.03 -15.80
N LEU A 47 -38.72 26.20 -14.60
CA LEU A 47 -38.87 25.22 -13.52
C LEU A 47 -40.33 24.98 -13.09
N SER A 48 -41.19 25.98 -13.27
CA SER A 48 -42.61 25.91 -12.91
C SER A 48 -43.50 25.41 -14.05
N SER A 49 -43.11 25.66 -15.30
CA SER A 49 -43.95 25.43 -16.49
C SER A 49 -43.54 24.20 -17.32
N ASP A 50 -42.29 23.79 -17.24
CA ASP A 50 -41.69 22.76 -18.09
C ASP A 50 -41.39 21.50 -17.27
N LYS A 51 -42.18 20.45 -17.52
CA LYS A 51 -42.14 19.20 -16.75
C LYS A 51 -40.81 18.46 -16.92
N ASP A 52 -40.25 18.45 -18.12
CA ASP A 52 -39.02 17.73 -18.42
C ASP A 52 -37.84 18.46 -17.80
N PHE A 53 -37.83 19.78 -17.89
CA PHE A 53 -36.84 20.63 -17.23
C PHE A 53 -36.88 20.48 -15.71
N LYS A 54 -38.08 20.46 -15.11
CA LYS A 54 -38.26 20.22 -13.68
C LYS A 54 -37.76 18.84 -13.27
N SER A 55 -38.10 17.80 -14.04
CA SER A 55 -37.69 16.42 -13.75
C SER A 55 -36.16 16.25 -13.80
N PHE A 56 -35.50 16.89 -14.77
CA PHE A 56 -34.04 16.92 -14.84
C PHE A 56 -33.41 17.62 -13.62
N MET A 57 -33.93 18.81 -13.26
CA MET A 57 -33.44 19.56 -12.10
C MET A 57 -33.64 18.81 -10.77
N ASP A 58 -34.76 18.08 -10.64
CA ASP A 58 -35.03 17.27 -9.45
C ASP A 58 -34.11 16.04 -9.40
N SER A 59 -33.82 15.39 -10.54
CA SER A 59 -32.85 14.28 -10.63
C SER A 59 -31.43 14.70 -10.24
N GLU A 60 -30.98 15.87 -10.70
CA GLU A 60 -29.67 16.44 -10.32
C GLU A 60 -29.61 16.73 -8.82
N LYS A 61 -30.65 17.37 -8.26
CA LYS A 61 -30.76 17.61 -6.81
C LYS A 61 -30.73 16.31 -6.02
N ASP A 62 -31.49 15.30 -6.43
CA ASP A 62 -31.53 14.01 -5.76
C ASP A 62 -30.18 13.30 -5.81
N THR A 63 -29.46 13.38 -6.93
CA THR A 63 -28.12 12.80 -7.05
C THR A 63 -27.15 13.44 -6.06
N HIS A 64 -27.14 14.78 -5.98
CA HIS A 64 -26.30 15.51 -5.05
C HIS A 64 -26.72 15.31 -3.59
N ALA A 65 -28.02 15.34 -3.31
CA ALA A 65 -28.57 15.10 -1.98
C ALA A 65 -28.27 13.68 -1.50
N ASN A 66 -28.45 12.67 -2.34
CA ASN A 66 -28.10 11.29 -2.03
C ASN A 66 -26.60 11.14 -1.78
N LYS A 67 -25.73 11.72 -2.61
CA LYS A 67 -24.29 11.67 -2.38
C LYS A 67 -23.88 12.37 -1.07
N ALA A 68 -24.47 13.52 -0.77
CA ALA A 68 -24.25 14.23 0.49
C ALA A 68 -24.75 13.42 1.70
N LEU A 69 -25.92 12.80 1.58
CA LEU A 69 -26.50 11.93 2.60
C LEU A 69 -25.65 10.68 2.81
N GLU A 70 -25.20 10.01 1.76
CA GLU A 70 -24.33 8.82 1.86
C GLU A 70 -22.97 9.18 2.47
N THR A 71 -22.40 10.34 2.11
CA THR A 71 -21.17 10.84 2.74
C THR A 71 -21.40 11.14 4.21
N TRP A 72 -22.50 11.80 4.55
CA TRP A 72 -22.87 12.08 5.93
C TRP A 72 -23.09 10.78 6.72
N LYS A 73 -23.80 9.79 6.15
CA LYS A 73 -24.02 8.49 6.79
C LYS A 73 -22.70 7.77 7.04
N THR A 74 -21.84 7.67 6.02
CA THR A 74 -20.54 7.01 6.14
C THR A 74 -19.70 7.63 7.26
N ASN A 75 -19.73 8.96 7.39
CA ASN A 75 -18.92 9.68 8.38
C ASN A 75 -19.53 9.74 9.78
N ASN A 76 -20.86 9.73 9.91
CA ASN A 76 -21.55 10.07 11.17
C ASN A 76 -22.45 8.96 11.70
N LEU A 77 -22.99 8.09 10.84
CA LEU A 77 -24.00 7.11 11.24
C LEU A 77 -23.41 6.04 12.17
N GLN A 78 -22.16 5.64 11.94
CA GLN A 78 -21.47 4.74 12.88
C GLN A 78 -21.27 5.39 14.25
N THR A 79 -20.92 6.68 14.31
CA THR A 79 -20.79 7.44 15.56
C THR A 79 -22.12 7.53 16.29
N LEU A 80 -23.21 7.83 15.60
CA LEU A 80 -24.55 7.89 16.18
C LEU A 80 -25.06 6.53 16.67
N ILE A 81 -24.82 5.46 15.90
CA ILE A 81 -25.11 4.09 16.34
C ILE A 81 -24.31 3.77 17.59
N ASN A 82 -23.02 4.09 17.61
CA ASN A 82 -22.16 3.84 18.76
C ASN A 82 -22.67 4.62 19.99
N ASP A 83 -23.02 5.89 19.84
CA ASP A 83 -23.56 6.73 20.93
C ASP A 83 -24.89 6.20 21.46
N GLU A 84 -25.79 5.74 20.59
CA GLU A 84 -27.09 5.24 21.01
C GLU A 84 -27.00 3.83 21.61
N VAL A 85 -26.12 2.97 21.09
CA VAL A 85 -25.77 1.69 21.70
C VAL A 85 -25.12 1.91 23.08
N LEU A 86 -24.26 2.92 23.23
CA LEU A 86 -23.65 3.30 24.51
C LEU A 86 -24.72 3.74 25.53
N LYS A 87 -25.68 4.59 25.13
CA LYS A 87 -26.81 4.99 25.98
C LYS A 87 -27.72 3.82 26.34
N ALA A 88 -28.02 2.95 25.38
CA ALA A 88 -28.96 1.84 25.56
C ALA A 88 -28.38 0.69 26.39
N THR A 89 -27.08 0.41 26.30
CA THR A 89 -26.47 -0.77 26.93
C THR A 89 -25.74 -0.47 28.24
N GLY A 90 -25.45 0.79 28.56
CA GLY A 90 -24.97 1.23 29.87
C GLY A 90 -23.59 0.71 30.33
N LYS A 91 -22.92 -0.21 29.62
CA LYS A 91 -21.54 -0.69 29.89
C LYS A 91 -21.05 -1.70 28.82
N LYS A 92 -20.11 -1.27 27.96
CA LYS A 92 -18.69 -1.71 27.90
C LYS A 92 -18.05 -1.44 26.52
N LYS A 93 -16.88 -0.77 26.61
CA LYS A 93 -15.92 -0.34 25.57
C LYS A 93 -16.36 0.84 24.70
N THR A 94 -15.83 2.01 25.06
CA THR A 94 -15.86 3.23 24.24
C THR A 94 -15.11 3.02 22.93
N PRO A 95 -15.38 3.81 21.88
CA PRO A 95 -14.61 3.78 20.62
C PRO A 95 -13.10 3.98 20.84
N GLU A 96 -12.73 4.78 21.85
CA GLU A 96 -11.35 4.92 22.31
C GLU A 96 -10.80 3.62 22.89
N GLN A 97 -11.57 2.83 23.63
CA GLN A 97 -11.11 1.54 24.16
C GLN A 97 -10.93 0.50 23.05
N LEU A 98 -11.77 0.49 22.02
CA LEU A 98 -11.56 -0.37 20.84
C LEU A 98 -10.32 0.07 20.05
N LYS A 99 -10.09 1.38 19.92
CA LYS A 99 -8.88 1.91 19.29
C LYS A 99 -7.64 1.61 20.13
N ILE A 100 -7.73 1.69 21.45
CA ILE A 100 -6.66 1.31 22.38
C ILE A 100 -6.37 -0.19 22.27
N GLU A 101 -7.39 -1.04 22.20
CA GLU A 101 -7.20 -2.49 22.07
C GLU A 101 -6.54 -2.87 20.73
N GLU A 102 -6.93 -2.21 19.64
CA GLU A 102 -6.26 -2.34 18.34
C GLU A 102 -4.81 -1.84 18.38
N LEU A 103 -4.57 -0.69 19.02
CA LEU A 103 -3.22 -0.15 19.22
C LEU A 103 -2.36 -1.05 20.12
N GLU A 104 -2.93 -1.60 21.19
CA GLU A 104 -2.26 -2.55 22.10
C GLU A 104 -1.91 -3.83 21.37
N LYS A 105 -2.80 -4.34 20.51
CA LYS A 105 -2.52 -5.50 19.67
C LYS A 105 -1.36 -5.22 18.70
N GLN A 106 -1.41 -4.11 17.97
CA GLN A 106 -0.34 -3.71 17.06
C GLN A 106 0.98 -3.47 17.80
N PHE A 107 0.93 -2.89 19.00
CA PHE A 107 2.10 -2.66 19.84
C PHE A 107 2.72 -3.98 20.32
N ASN A 108 1.89 -4.93 20.78
CA ASN A 108 2.38 -6.25 21.20
C ASN A 108 2.98 -7.04 20.04
N GLU A 109 2.39 -6.97 18.84
CA GLU A 109 2.96 -7.58 17.63
C GLU A 109 4.30 -6.95 17.24
N GLN A 110 4.41 -5.62 17.30
CA GLN A 110 5.66 -4.89 17.06
C GLN A 110 6.72 -5.25 18.10
N LYS A 111 6.35 -5.31 19.37
CA LYS A 111 7.23 -5.68 20.47
C LYS A 111 7.76 -7.11 20.31
N ALA A 112 6.90 -8.07 19.98
CA ALA A 112 7.32 -9.45 19.72
C ALA A 112 8.28 -9.55 18.52
N LYS A 113 8.06 -8.76 17.45
CA LYS A 113 8.99 -8.68 16.32
C LYS A 113 10.33 -8.07 16.71
N ALA A 114 10.33 -7.01 17.51
CA ALA A 114 11.54 -6.37 18.01
C ALA A 114 12.34 -7.30 18.93
N GLU A 115 11.69 -7.96 19.88
CA GLU A 115 12.30 -8.96 20.77
C GLU A 115 12.91 -10.12 19.98
N LYS A 116 12.21 -10.61 18.94
CA LYS A 116 12.75 -11.63 18.03
C LYS A 116 14.00 -11.12 17.29
N ALA A 117 13.97 -9.90 16.78
CA ALA A 117 15.10 -9.30 16.08
C ALA A 117 16.32 -9.08 16.99
N GLU A 118 16.12 -8.61 18.23
CA GLU A 118 17.17 -8.48 19.23
C GLU A 118 17.78 -9.85 19.59
N THR A 119 16.93 -10.85 19.78
CA THR A 119 17.38 -12.23 20.07
C THR A 119 18.23 -12.77 18.92
N ILE A 120 17.78 -12.62 17.67
CA ILE A 120 18.56 -13.01 16.49
C ILE A 120 19.91 -12.29 16.45
N ALA A 121 19.94 -10.98 16.72
CA ALA A 121 21.16 -10.20 16.74
C ALA A 121 22.15 -10.69 17.81
N LYS A 122 21.66 -11.09 18.99
CA LYS A 122 22.47 -11.64 20.09
C LYS A 122 23.20 -12.92 19.71
N TYR A 123 22.58 -13.77 18.89
CA TYR A 123 23.18 -15.05 18.47
C TYR A 123 24.06 -14.95 17.22
N LYS A 124 24.18 -13.78 16.60
CA LYS A 124 25.01 -13.56 15.41
C LYS A 124 26.46 -14.02 15.62
N ASP A 125 27.09 -13.59 16.72
CA ASP A 125 28.49 -13.90 16.99
C ASP A 125 28.68 -15.36 17.40
N VAL A 126 27.73 -15.93 18.15
CA VAL A 126 27.75 -17.34 18.57
C VAL A 126 27.67 -18.29 17.37
N LEU A 127 26.77 -18.00 16.44
CA LEU A 127 26.63 -18.78 15.21
C LEU A 127 27.84 -18.61 14.30
N ALA A 128 28.36 -17.38 14.15
CA ALA A 128 29.57 -17.12 13.38
C ALA A 128 30.79 -17.88 13.92
N GLN A 129 30.99 -17.89 15.24
CA GLN A 129 32.07 -18.65 15.89
C GLN A 129 31.96 -20.16 15.69
N LYS A 130 30.73 -20.68 15.58
CA LYS A 130 30.45 -22.10 15.34
C LYS A 130 30.30 -22.44 13.86
N GLU A 131 30.59 -21.49 12.96
CA GLU A 131 30.48 -21.66 11.51
C GLU A 131 29.08 -22.12 11.05
N ILE A 132 28.04 -21.71 11.77
CA ILE A 132 26.64 -22.01 11.46
C ILE A 132 26.03 -20.79 10.74
N PRO A 133 25.36 -20.97 9.58
CA PRO A 133 24.68 -19.88 8.89
C PRO A 133 23.62 -19.19 9.75
N MET A 134 23.58 -17.85 9.70
CA MET A 134 22.60 -17.05 10.47
C MET A 134 21.15 -17.43 10.13
N GLU A 135 20.87 -17.82 8.89
CA GLU A 135 19.55 -18.26 8.43
C GLU A 135 19.00 -19.44 9.24
N MET A 136 19.87 -20.20 9.91
CA MET A 136 19.46 -21.35 10.71
C MET A 136 19.02 -20.98 12.15
N ILE A 137 19.21 -19.73 12.59
CA ILE A 137 18.91 -19.31 13.97
C ILE A 137 17.47 -19.62 14.36
N GLU A 138 16.51 -19.45 13.44
CA GLU A 138 15.09 -19.66 13.73
C GLU A 138 14.75 -21.10 14.12
N TYR A 139 15.55 -22.09 13.68
CA TYR A 139 15.39 -23.49 14.06
C TYR A 139 15.96 -23.82 15.43
N PHE A 140 16.87 -22.97 15.95
CA PHE A 140 17.52 -23.17 17.24
C PHE A 140 16.85 -22.39 18.37
N LEU A 141 16.23 -21.24 18.08
CA LEU A 141 15.57 -20.41 19.09
C LEU A 141 14.55 -21.21 19.90
N ALA A 142 14.64 -21.07 21.23
CA ALA A 142 13.75 -21.67 22.21
C ALA A 142 13.41 -20.63 23.29
N ASP A 143 12.46 -20.96 24.16
CA ASP A 143 12.01 -20.08 25.25
C ASP A 143 13.12 -19.70 26.25
N ASN A 144 14.24 -20.44 26.24
CA ASN A 144 15.39 -20.20 27.09
C ASN A 144 16.68 -20.17 26.26
N GLU A 145 17.56 -19.23 26.59
CA GLU A 145 18.91 -19.10 26.01
C GLU A 145 19.77 -20.35 26.20
N GLU A 146 19.65 -21.03 27.34
CA GLU A 146 20.40 -22.26 27.62
C GLU A 146 20.00 -23.39 26.66
N ILE A 147 18.70 -23.51 26.38
CA ILE A 147 18.18 -24.51 25.43
C ILE A 147 18.61 -24.14 24.01
N THR A 148 18.56 -22.85 23.65
CA THR A 148 19.02 -22.36 22.36
C THR A 148 20.50 -22.67 22.14
N ASN A 149 21.36 -22.35 23.11
CA ASN A 149 22.79 -22.67 23.04
C ASN A 149 23.04 -24.17 22.92
N LYS A 150 22.35 -24.99 23.73
CA LYS A 150 22.47 -26.45 23.67
C LYS A 150 22.05 -27.02 22.32
N ARG A 151 21.02 -26.46 21.67
CA ARG A 151 20.60 -26.86 20.32
C ARG A 151 21.67 -26.51 19.29
N ILE A 152 22.24 -25.31 19.37
CA ILE A 152 23.34 -24.87 18.50
C ILE A 152 24.56 -25.80 18.68
N ASP A 153 24.93 -26.11 19.92
CA ASP A 153 26.05 -26.99 20.24
C ASP A 153 25.84 -28.41 19.71
N ASN A 154 24.67 -29.00 19.97
CA ASN A 154 24.33 -30.34 19.48
C ASN A 154 24.39 -30.39 17.95
N PHE A 155 23.89 -29.36 17.27
CA PHE A 155 23.95 -29.27 15.81
C PHE A 155 25.41 -29.23 15.34
N LYS A 156 26.25 -28.39 15.96
CA LYS A 156 27.68 -28.32 15.61
C LYS A 156 28.38 -29.66 15.80
N THR A 157 28.16 -30.34 16.93
CA THR A 157 28.73 -31.66 17.19
C THR A 157 28.29 -32.68 16.13
N TYR A 158 27.01 -32.70 15.78
CA TYR A 158 26.51 -33.62 14.76
C TYR A 158 27.12 -33.36 13.38
N VAL A 159 27.22 -32.10 12.97
CA VAL A 159 27.86 -31.72 11.70
C VAL A 159 29.34 -32.08 11.70
N ASP A 160 30.07 -31.80 12.79
CA ASP A 160 31.50 -32.13 12.91
C ASP A 160 31.75 -33.64 12.85
N GLU A 161 30.89 -34.44 13.48
CA GLU A 161 30.96 -35.90 13.37
C GLU A 161 30.72 -36.40 11.95
N LEU A 162 29.73 -35.82 11.24
CA LEU A 162 29.44 -36.17 9.86
C LEU A 162 30.60 -35.81 8.92
N VAL A 163 31.12 -34.58 9.04
CA VAL A 163 32.28 -34.13 8.27
C VAL A 163 33.48 -35.01 8.58
N GLY A 164 33.75 -35.29 9.86
CA GLY A 164 34.84 -36.18 10.27
C GLY A 164 34.72 -37.60 9.72
N LYS A 165 33.52 -38.19 9.72
CA LYS A 165 33.25 -39.49 9.10
C LYS A 165 33.45 -39.45 7.58
N GLY A 166 32.97 -38.40 6.91
CA GLY A 166 33.13 -38.20 5.48
C GLY A 166 34.58 -38.03 5.04
N VAL A 167 35.35 -37.20 5.77
CA VAL A 167 36.79 -37.03 5.54
C VAL A 167 37.54 -38.33 5.76
N LYS A 168 37.27 -39.06 6.86
CA LYS A 168 37.89 -40.37 7.11
C LYS A 168 37.56 -41.38 6.00
N ALA A 169 36.32 -41.42 5.54
CA ALA A 169 35.92 -42.28 4.42
C ALA A 169 36.66 -41.90 3.13
N LYS A 170 36.78 -40.60 2.83
CA LYS A 170 37.53 -40.12 1.66
C LYS A 170 39.04 -40.35 1.75
N VAL A 171 39.63 -40.24 2.93
CA VAL A 171 41.04 -40.55 3.17
C VAL A 171 41.29 -42.07 3.09
N ALA A 172 40.33 -42.89 3.52
CA ALA A 172 40.42 -44.35 3.40
C ALA A 172 40.20 -44.85 1.95
N ASP A 173 39.38 -44.16 1.17
CA ASP A 173 39.11 -44.44 -0.24
C ASP A 173 40.21 -43.86 -1.17
N GLY A 174 40.87 -42.78 -0.74
CA GLY A 174 42.02 -42.20 -1.40
C GLY A 174 43.28 -43.04 -1.13
N SER A 175 43.81 -43.69 -2.17
CA SER A 175 45.08 -44.42 -2.18
C SER A 175 46.31 -43.52 -1.97
N TYR A 176 46.43 -42.85 -0.82
CA TYR A 176 47.70 -42.26 -0.41
C TYR A 176 48.46 -43.26 0.47
N THR A 177 49.47 -43.90 -0.10
CA THR A 177 50.49 -44.61 0.67
C THR A 177 51.52 -43.58 1.12
N PRO A 178 51.57 -43.19 2.40
CA PRO A 178 52.70 -42.39 2.89
C PRO A 178 53.99 -43.17 2.63
N PRO A 179 55.08 -42.53 2.15
CA PRO A 179 56.34 -43.23 1.91
C PRO A 179 56.87 -43.74 3.27
N GLY A 180 56.65 -45.02 3.53
CA GLY A 180 57.12 -45.68 4.74
C GLY A 180 58.60 -46.02 4.62
N GLU A 181 59.37 -45.62 5.62
CA GLU A 181 60.40 -46.36 6.37
C GLU A 181 61.18 -47.51 5.68
N SER A 182 61.51 -47.37 4.39
CA SER A 182 62.50 -48.19 3.68
C SER A 182 63.19 -47.44 2.53
N GLY A 183 63.12 -46.10 2.52
CA GLY A 183 63.88 -45.23 1.63
C GLY A 183 64.86 -44.37 2.41
N GLY A 184 65.83 -45.00 3.08
CA GLY A 184 66.90 -44.30 3.79
C GLY A 184 67.82 -43.57 2.80
N GLY A 185 67.51 -42.30 2.54
CA GLY A 185 68.42 -41.32 1.97
C GLY A 185 68.11 -40.00 2.64
N GLU A 186 69.04 -39.51 3.46
CA GLU A 186 68.94 -38.25 4.19
C GLU A 186 68.61 -37.12 3.20
N LEU A 187 67.53 -36.37 3.44
CA LEU A 187 67.14 -35.23 2.60
C LEU A 187 68.29 -34.23 2.58
N THR A 188 68.93 -34.07 1.41
CA THR A 188 70.07 -33.16 1.29
C THR A 188 69.59 -31.73 1.08
N VAL A 189 70.45 -30.77 1.40
CA VAL A 189 70.14 -29.34 1.26
C VAL A 189 69.84 -28.98 -0.22
N ASP A 190 70.38 -29.75 -1.18
CA ASP A 190 70.07 -29.62 -2.60
C ASP A 190 68.64 -30.06 -2.96
N ASP A 191 68.07 -31.02 -2.24
CA ASP A 191 66.69 -31.46 -2.44
C ASP A 191 65.69 -30.41 -1.93
N LEU A 192 66.04 -29.71 -0.86
CA LEU A 192 65.26 -28.58 -0.35
C LEU A 192 65.35 -27.35 -1.28
N ALA A 193 66.52 -27.10 -1.88
CA ALA A 193 66.72 -25.97 -2.80
C ALA A 193 65.89 -26.11 -4.09
N LYS A 194 65.70 -27.34 -4.61
CA LYS A 194 64.86 -27.60 -5.78
C LYS A 194 63.36 -27.49 -5.51
N MET A 195 62.93 -27.56 -4.25
CA MET A 195 61.53 -27.46 -3.86
C MET A 195 61.06 -26.02 -3.62
N MET A 196 62.01 -25.08 -3.51
CA MET A 196 61.78 -23.68 -3.19
C MET A 196 62.06 -22.71 -4.35
N GLY A 197 62.41 -23.21 -5.53
CA GLY A 197 62.54 -22.45 -6.78
C GLY A 197 61.44 -22.78 -7.76
#